data_AF-A0A2N3CNJ8-F1
#
_entry.id   AF-A0A2N3CNJ8-F1
#
_cell.length_a   1.000
_cell.length_b   1.000
_cell.length_c   1.000
_cell.angle_alpha   90.00
_cell.angle_beta   90.00
_cell.angle_gamma   90.00
#
_symmetry.space_group_name_H-M   'P 1'
#
loop_
_entity.id
_entity.type
_entity.pdbx_description
1 polymer ?
#
loop_
_entity_poly.entity_id
_entity_poly.type
_entity_poly.pdbx_seq_one_letter_code
_entity_poly.pdbx_strand_id
1 'polypeptide(L)'
;MITFGRITTLAAAGVLAAGVWGSAEAATMTVSQTFEGNDCSGFFGQGFGSCNIFVNDETGQRIELSPVIAKFDNEDATKNEFNTALYPSITGAEFSFDASATGSWTYTPGADDPGVRYWAAKGGNNFNLFWTVDETATQVGGACYGGGNLYTLACLSEALTVQGGLFATPINPNNGKNFGLSPPSVVPLPAAGFLLLGALGGLGLMARRRRRAA
;
A
#
# COMPACT_ATOMS: atom_id res chain seq x y z
N MET A 1 -67.18 -53.71 30.45
CA MET A 1 -65.96 -54.46 30.09
C MET A 1 -64.95 -53.42 29.61
N ILE A 2 -63.83 -53.30 30.32
CA ILE A 2 -62.87 -52.19 30.24
C ILE A 2 -61.86 -52.48 29.14
N THR A 3 -61.65 -51.55 28.21
CA THR A 3 -60.58 -51.65 27.21
C THR A 3 -59.76 -50.35 27.20
N PHE A 4 -58.51 -50.46 27.63
CA PHE A 4 -57.50 -49.39 27.65
C PHE A 4 -56.94 -49.14 26.24
N GLY A 5 -57.04 -47.90 25.74
CA GLY A 5 -56.39 -47.46 24.50
C GLY A 5 -55.10 -46.70 24.79
N ARG A 6 -53.97 -47.22 24.28
CA ARG A 6 -52.61 -46.69 24.45
C ARG A 6 -52.42 -45.35 23.72
N ILE A 7 -51.83 -44.37 24.41
CA ILE A 7 -51.34 -43.11 23.82
C ILE A 7 -49.91 -43.35 23.33
N THR A 8 -49.71 -43.30 22.01
CA THR A 8 -48.41 -43.46 21.37
C THR A 8 -47.80 -42.08 21.15
N THR A 9 -46.76 -41.73 21.92
CA THR A 9 -46.02 -40.47 21.79
C THR A 9 -45.02 -40.58 20.63
N LEU A 10 -45.22 -39.82 19.54
CA LEU A 10 -44.23 -39.66 18.47
C LEU A 10 -43.25 -38.54 18.87
N ALA A 11 -42.00 -38.91 19.16
CA ALA A 11 -40.90 -37.96 19.30
C ALA A 11 -40.37 -37.58 17.90
N ALA A 12 -40.63 -36.35 17.48
CA ALA A 12 -40.03 -35.79 16.28
C ALA A 12 -38.58 -35.34 16.60
N ALA A 13 -37.60 -36.09 16.10
CA ALA A 13 -36.20 -35.68 16.14
C ALA A 13 -35.96 -34.61 15.05
N GLY A 14 -35.97 -33.34 15.46
CA GLY A 14 -35.58 -32.23 14.60
C GLY A 14 -34.06 -32.19 14.43
N VAL A 15 -33.57 -32.51 13.23
CA VAL A 15 -32.18 -32.29 12.84
C VAL A 15 -32.00 -30.79 12.57
N LEU A 16 -31.41 -30.07 13.51
CA LEU A 16 -30.91 -28.71 13.29
C LEU A 16 -29.64 -28.79 12.44
N ALA A 17 -29.78 -28.57 11.13
CA ALA A 17 -28.64 -28.31 10.27
C ALA A 17 -28.08 -26.92 10.62
N ALA A 18 -26.97 -26.88 11.37
CA ALA A 18 -26.18 -25.68 11.55
C ALA A 18 -25.57 -25.31 10.19
N GLY A 19 -26.25 -24.44 9.45
CA GLY A 19 -25.69 -23.81 8.26
C GLY A 19 -24.44 -23.04 8.65
N VAL A 20 -23.33 -23.28 7.97
CA VAL A 20 -22.14 -22.42 8.05
C VAL A 20 -22.51 -21.13 7.32
N TRP A 21 -22.78 -20.07 8.08
CA TRP A 21 -22.97 -18.73 7.51
C TRP A 21 -21.57 -18.25 7.12
N GLY A 22 -21.18 -18.50 5.88
CA GLY A 22 -20.06 -17.79 5.29
C GLY A 22 -20.46 -16.33 5.18
N SER A 23 -19.82 -15.46 5.95
CA SER A 23 -19.92 -14.01 5.75
C SER A 23 -19.47 -13.72 4.32
N ALA A 24 -20.35 -13.18 3.49
CA ALA A 24 -19.92 -12.61 2.22
C ALA A 24 -19.05 -11.39 2.54
N GLU A 25 -17.73 -11.53 2.47
CA GLU A 25 -16.85 -10.38 2.47
C GLU A 25 -17.12 -9.59 1.17
N ALA A 26 -17.37 -8.29 1.30
CA ALA A 26 -17.55 -7.43 0.15
C ALA A 26 -16.26 -7.46 -0.69
N ALA A 27 -16.37 -7.87 -1.95
CA ALA A 27 -15.25 -7.87 -2.86
C ALA A 27 -14.86 -6.42 -3.17
N THR A 28 -13.59 -6.10 -3.00
CA THR A 28 -13.04 -4.77 -3.30
C THR A 28 -12.07 -4.82 -4.47
N MET A 29 -11.99 -3.73 -5.22
CA MET A 29 -11.12 -3.60 -6.39
C MET A 29 -10.22 -2.37 -6.23
N THR A 30 -8.92 -2.52 -6.53
CA THR A 30 -8.03 -1.37 -6.69
C THR A 30 -8.12 -0.84 -8.11
N VAL A 31 -8.45 0.43 -8.23
CA VAL A 31 -8.46 1.17 -9.50
C VAL A 31 -7.31 2.17 -9.52
N SER A 32 -6.91 2.59 -10.72
CA SER A 32 -5.81 3.53 -10.87
C SER A 32 -5.96 4.43 -12.09
N GLN A 33 -5.43 5.65 -12.00
CA GLN A 33 -5.29 6.59 -13.11
C GLN A 33 -3.82 7.05 -13.22
N THR A 34 -3.28 7.02 -14.43
CA THR A 34 -1.96 7.59 -14.73
C THR A 34 -2.10 9.07 -15.08
N PHE A 35 -1.17 9.87 -14.56
CA PHE A 35 -1.05 11.30 -14.83
C PHE A 35 0.34 11.64 -15.35
N GLU A 36 0.39 12.64 -16.23
CA GLU A 36 1.62 13.27 -16.67
C GLU A 36 2.08 14.32 -15.67
N GLY A 37 3.40 14.41 -15.48
CA GLY A 37 4.06 15.36 -14.60
C GLY A 37 4.50 14.80 -13.24
N ASN A 38 4.92 15.72 -12.38
CA ASN A 38 5.16 15.42 -10.97
C ASN A 38 3.84 15.51 -10.20
N ASP A 39 3.71 14.72 -9.15
CA ASP A 39 2.57 14.69 -8.23
C ASP A 39 2.52 15.99 -7.40
N CYS A 40 3.30 16.09 -6.34
CA CYS A 40 3.25 17.16 -5.34
C CYS A 40 3.98 18.44 -5.76
N SER A 41 4.79 18.40 -6.81
CA SER A 41 5.45 19.60 -7.38
C SER A 41 4.88 19.97 -8.76
N GLY A 42 3.73 19.40 -9.13
CA GLY A 42 3.11 19.59 -10.43
C GLY A 42 1.59 19.51 -10.35
N PHE A 43 1.05 18.32 -10.53
CA PHE A 43 -0.38 18.08 -10.70
C PHE A 43 -1.21 18.48 -9.49
N PHE A 44 -0.85 18.02 -8.29
CA PHE A 44 -1.62 18.28 -7.06
C PHE A 44 -1.35 19.65 -6.44
N GLY A 45 -0.17 20.22 -6.69
CA GLY A 45 0.22 21.52 -6.16
C GLY A 45 1.71 21.82 -6.35
N GLN A 46 2.18 22.85 -5.64
CA GLN A 46 3.58 23.29 -5.61
C GLN A 46 4.15 23.07 -4.20
N GLY A 47 4.68 21.87 -3.96
CA GLY A 47 5.27 21.46 -2.69
C GLY A 47 4.37 20.52 -1.87
N PHE A 48 4.99 19.82 -0.91
CA PHE A 48 4.32 18.80 -0.11
C PHE A 48 3.10 19.33 0.65
N GLY A 49 3.22 20.47 1.34
CA GLY A 49 2.10 21.05 2.10
C GLY A 49 0.87 21.44 1.27
N SER A 50 0.99 21.49 -0.06
CA SER A 50 -0.10 21.80 -1.00
C SER A 50 -0.51 20.60 -1.85
N CYS A 51 -0.02 19.40 -1.54
CA CYS A 51 -0.22 18.19 -2.35
C CYS A 51 -1.58 17.52 -2.08
N ASN A 52 -2.66 18.26 -2.30
CA ASN A 52 -4.02 17.78 -2.06
C ASN A 52 -4.58 17.12 -3.32
N ILE A 53 -5.23 15.96 -3.18
CA ILE A 53 -6.06 15.39 -4.23
C ILE A 53 -7.28 16.28 -4.37
N PHE A 54 -7.60 16.66 -5.60
CA PHE A 54 -8.72 17.55 -5.91
C PHE A 54 -9.40 17.15 -7.21
N VAL A 55 -10.68 17.45 -7.34
CA VAL A 55 -11.40 17.35 -8.62
C VAL A 55 -12.04 18.68 -8.93
N ASN A 56 -12.18 19.01 -10.21
CA ASN A 56 -12.98 20.15 -10.61
C ASN A 56 -14.41 19.68 -10.83
N ASP A 57 -15.38 20.40 -10.27
CA ASP A 57 -16.79 20.15 -10.59
C ASP A 57 -17.15 20.60 -12.00
N GLU A 58 -18.43 20.45 -12.37
CA GLU A 58 -18.95 20.84 -13.68
C GLU A 58 -18.80 22.34 -13.98
N THR A 59 -18.62 23.17 -12.95
CA THR A 59 -18.41 24.62 -13.06
C THR A 59 -16.93 25.00 -13.15
N GLY A 60 -16.03 24.02 -13.00
CA GLY A 60 -14.59 24.24 -12.93
C GLY A 60 -14.09 24.62 -11.53
N GLN A 61 -14.95 24.58 -10.51
CA GLN A 61 -14.55 24.86 -9.13
C GLN A 61 -13.73 23.68 -8.58
N ARG A 62 -12.57 24.00 -8.01
CA ARG A 62 -11.71 23.03 -7.33
C ARG A 62 -12.36 22.55 -6.03
N ILE A 63 -12.61 21.26 -5.95
CA ILE A 63 -13.04 20.55 -4.74
C ILE A 63 -11.85 19.76 -4.21
N GLU A 64 -11.38 20.09 -3.02
CA GLU A 64 -10.34 19.31 -2.34
C GLU A 64 -10.96 18.06 -1.71
N LEU A 65 -10.36 16.90 -1.98
CA LEU A 65 -10.87 15.59 -1.56
C LEU A 65 -10.04 14.98 -0.43
N SER A 66 -8.72 15.08 -0.53
CA SER A 66 -7.82 14.46 0.45
C SER A 66 -6.52 15.25 0.54
N PRO A 67 -6.18 15.82 1.69
CA PRO A 67 -4.86 16.39 1.89
C PRO A 67 -3.80 15.28 2.01
N VAL A 68 -2.54 15.62 1.73
CA VAL A 68 -1.43 14.67 1.87
C VAL A 68 -1.16 14.34 3.32
N ILE A 69 -0.89 13.06 3.59
CA ILE A 69 -0.51 12.55 4.92
C ILE A 69 1.01 12.45 5.00
N ALA A 70 1.60 11.69 4.09
CA ALA A 70 3.03 11.39 4.05
C ALA A 70 3.50 11.21 2.60
N LYS A 71 4.80 11.39 2.40
CA LYS A 71 5.50 11.12 1.15
C LYS A 71 6.79 10.39 1.48
N PHE A 72 7.03 9.30 0.76
CA PHE A 72 8.22 8.47 0.93
C PHE A 72 9.08 8.55 -0.33
N ASP A 73 10.39 8.70 -0.12
CA ASP A 73 11.42 8.61 -1.16
C ASP A 73 12.18 7.31 -0.92
N ASN A 74 12.05 6.38 -1.87
CA ASN A 74 12.62 5.04 -1.74
C ASN A 74 14.14 5.04 -1.95
N GLU A 75 14.68 6.08 -2.59
CA GLU A 75 16.11 6.27 -2.82
C GLU A 75 16.80 6.98 -1.66
N ASP A 76 16.07 7.83 -0.93
CA ASP A 76 16.61 8.67 0.14
C ASP A 76 15.56 8.95 1.22
N ALA A 77 15.55 8.12 2.27
CA ALA A 77 14.64 8.26 3.40
C ALA A 77 14.76 9.63 4.14
N THR A 78 15.84 10.39 3.94
CA THR A 78 15.96 11.75 4.50
C THR A 78 15.04 12.76 3.82
N LYS A 79 14.49 12.41 2.65
CA LYS A 79 13.50 13.20 1.91
C LYS A 79 12.06 12.76 2.17
N ASN A 80 11.85 11.86 3.14
CA ASN A 80 10.50 11.56 3.59
C ASN A 80 9.88 12.82 4.22
N GLU A 81 8.63 13.10 3.86
CA GLU A 81 7.90 14.27 4.32
C GLU A 81 6.60 13.81 4.99
N PHE A 82 6.27 14.41 6.14
CA PHE A 82 5.08 14.08 6.92
C PHE A 82 4.31 15.35 7.21
N ASN A 83 3.00 15.33 7.03
CA ASN A 83 2.16 16.50 7.23
C ASN A 83 1.80 16.67 8.71
N THR A 84 2.81 16.88 9.55
CA THR A 84 2.67 17.00 11.01
C THR A 84 1.87 18.23 11.45
N ALA A 85 1.67 19.20 10.54
CA ALA A 85 0.80 20.34 10.78
C ALA A 85 -0.69 19.94 10.80
N LEU A 86 -1.12 19.01 9.94
CA LEU A 86 -2.49 18.48 9.92
C LEU A 86 -2.63 17.21 10.76
N TYR A 87 -1.58 16.39 10.81
CA TYR A 87 -1.56 15.07 11.45
C TYR A 87 -0.34 14.93 12.36
N PRO A 88 -0.38 15.54 13.57
CA PRO A 88 0.78 15.58 14.46
C PRO A 88 1.25 14.21 14.96
N SER A 89 0.37 13.19 14.90
CA SER A 89 0.64 11.83 15.34
C SER A 89 1.41 10.99 14.31
N ILE A 90 1.44 11.40 13.03
CA ILE A 90 2.15 10.67 11.96
C ILE A 90 3.66 10.81 12.12
N THR A 91 4.33 9.67 12.25
CA THR A 91 5.80 9.60 12.40
C THR A 91 6.51 8.93 11.23
N GLY A 92 5.77 8.21 10.38
CA GLY A 92 6.28 7.37 9.31
C GLY A 92 6.49 5.91 9.71
N ALA A 93 6.57 5.61 11.01
CA ALA A 93 6.73 4.24 11.51
C ALA A 93 5.47 3.37 11.31
N GLU A 94 4.34 4.01 11.03
CA GLU A 94 3.06 3.36 10.78
C GLU A 94 3.03 2.66 9.41
N PHE A 95 3.94 3.05 8.50
CA PHE A 95 3.96 2.61 7.10
C PHE A 95 5.06 1.58 6.85
N SER A 96 4.73 0.54 6.09
CA SER A 96 5.70 -0.45 5.61
C SER A 96 5.48 -0.72 4.13
N PHE A 97 6.57 -0.87 3.37
CA PHE A 97 6.57 -1.03 1.92
C PHE A 97 7.33 -2.30 1.53
N ASP A 98 6.78 -3.04 0.57
CA ASP A 98 7.41 -4.19 -0.06
C ASP A 98 7.41 -3.99 -1.59
N ALA A 99 8.47 -3.36 -2.12
CA ALA A 99 8.56 -3.06 -3.55
C ALA A 99 9.83 -2.33 -4.00
N SER A 100 10.12 -2.45 -5.30
CA SER A 100 10.83 -1.44 -6.09
C SER A 100 9.86 -0.77 -7.08
N ALA A 101 9.75 -1.24 -8.33
CA ALA A 101 8.86 -0.66 -9.35
C ALA A 101 7.36 -0.99 -9.15
N THR A 102 7.08 -2.10 -8.49
CA THR A 102 5.74 -2.60 -8.17
C THR A 102 5.79 -3.24 -6.80
N GLY A 103 4.67 -3.23 -6.09
CA GLY A 103 4.48 -4.09 -4.93
C GLY A 103 3.40 -3.55 -4.03
N SER A 104 3.64 -3.54 -2.72
CA SER A 104 2.58 -3.27 -1.74
C SER A 104 3.03 -2.33 -0.64
N TRP A 105 2.05 -1.70 0.00
CA TRP A 105 2.23 -0.96 1.23
C TRP A 105 1.21 -1.41 2.26
N THR A 106 1.55 -1.20 3.53
CA THR A 106 0.67 -1.42 4.68
C THR A 106 0.79 -0.23 5.62
N TYR A 107 -0.26 -0.02 6.41
CA TYR A 107 -0.41 1.09 7.33
C TYR A 107 -1.12 0.63 8.60
N THR A 108 -0.46 0.82 9.73
CA THR A 108 -1.01 0.51 11.06
C THR A 108 -1.28 1.82 11.79
N PRO A 109 -2.48 2.42 11.64
CA PRO A 109 -2.79 3.71 12.25
C PRO A 109 -2.80 3.60 13.78
N GLY A 110 -2.23 4.62 14.43
CA GLY A 110 -2.54 4.97 15.80
C GLY A 110 -3.95 5.54 15.96
N ALA A 111 -4.35 5.80 17.21
CA ALA A 111 -5.72 6.22 17.53
C ALA A 111 -6.12 7.56 16.89
N ASP A 112 -5.15 8.46 16.68
CA ASP A 112 -5.37 9.81 16.17
C ASP A 112 -4.91 9.98 14.70
N ASP A 113 -4.47 8.89 14.07
CA ASP A 113 -3.95 8.98 12.70
C ASP A 113 -5.08 8.98 11.66
N PRO A 114 -4.92 9.70 10.53
CA PRO A 114 -5.90 9.71 9.46
C PRO A 114 -6.00 8.35 8.74
N GLY A 115 -7.17 8.08 8.17
CA GLY A 115 -7.34 6.96 7.24
C GLY A 115 -6.76 7.26 5.85
N VAL A 116 -6.28 6.23 5.15
CA VAL A 116 -5.77 6.34 3.78
C VAL A 116 -6.86 5.92 2.79
N ARG A 117 -7.25 6.82 1.89
CA ARG A 117 -8.19 6.53 0.78
C ARG A 117 -7.50 6.44 -0.58
N TYR A 118 -6.37 7.12 -0.72
CA TYR A 118 -5.63 7.25 -1.96
C TYR A 118 -4.15 7.14 -1.71
N TRP A 119 -3.42 6.59 -2.67
CA TRP A 119 -1.96 6.58 -2.67
C TRP A 119 -1.43 6.75 -4.08
N ALA A 120 -0.24 7.33 -4.22
CA ALA A 120 0.39 7.54 -5.51
C ALA A 120 1.75 6.85 -5.56
N ALA A 121 2.09 6.26 -6.71
CA ALA A 121 3.43 5.77 -7.01
C ALA A 121 4.02 6.57 -8.18
N LYS A 122 5.11 7.27 -7.90
CA LYS A 122 5.80 8.11 -8.89
C LYS A 122 6.97 7.36 -9.52
N GLY A 123 7.13 7.54 -10.83
CA GLY A 123 8.27 7.02 -11.58
C GLY A 123 8.48 7.80 -12.88
N GLY A 124 9.70 8.28 -13.10
CA GLY A 124 9.98 9.19 -14.21
C GLY A 124 9.14 10.48 -14.14
N ASN A 125 8.66 10.93 -15.29
CA ASN A 125 7.85 12.16 -15.41
C ASN A 125 6.35 11.91 -15.26
N ASN A 126 5.94 10.76 -14.73
CA ASN A 126 4.53 10.41 -14.55
C ASN A 126 4.31 9.90 -13.11
N PHE A 127 3.06 9.74 -12.73
CA PHE A 127 2.68 8.97 -11.55
C PHE A 127 1.36 8.24 -11.77
N ASN A 128 1.14 7.18 -11.00
CA ASN A 128 -0.14 6.49 -10.93
C ASN A 128 -0.79 6.83 -9.59
N LEU A 129 -2.04 7.32 -9.61
CA LEU A 129 -2.89 7.44 -8.42
C LEU A 129 -3.74 6.19 -8.30
N PHE A 130 -3.85 5.65 -7.10
CA PHE A 130 -4.60 4.45 -6.78
C PHE A 130 -5.62 4.71 -5.67
N TRP A 131 -6.74 4.00 -5.73
CA TRP A 131 -7.72 3.91 -4.65
C TRP A 131 -8.46 2.58 -4.72
N THR A 132 -9.02 2.16 -3.59
CA THR A 132 -9.83 0.94 -3.51
C THR A 132 -11.30 1.30 -3.44
N VAL A 133 -12.14 0.58 -4.18
CA VAL A 133 -13.60 0.74 -4.22
C VAL A 133 -14.27 -0.62 -4.05
N ASP A 134 -15.57 -0.63 -3.76
CA ASP A 134 -16.37 -1.85 -3.89
C ASP A 134 -16.38 -2.34 -5.35
N GLU A 135 -16.33 -3.65 -5.57
CA GLU A 135 -16.28 -4.23 -6.93
C GLU A 135 -17.45 -3.75 -7.79
N THR A 136 -18.63 -3.55 -7.18
CA THR A 136 -19.84 -3.05 -7.84
C THR A 136 -19.64 -1.67 -8.48
N ALA A 137 -18.77 -0.82 -7.92
CA ALA A 137 -18.44 0.48 -8.50
C ALA A 137 -17.71 0.35 -9.84
N THR A 138 -17.07 -0.79 -10.11
CA THR A 138 -16.34 -1.09 -11.35
C THR A 138 -17.14 -1.89 -12.37
N GLN A 139 -18.39 -2.27 -12.05
CA GLN A 139 -19.29 -3.01 -12.94
C GLN A 139 -20.14 -2.08 -13.80
N VAL A 140 -20.79 -2.60 -14.85
CA VAL A 140 -21.61 -1.80 -15.79
C VAL A 140 -22.61 -0.92 -15.03
N GLY A 141 -22.48 0.40 -15.19
CA GLY A 141 -23.33 1.41 -14.52
C GLY A 141 -22.80 1.91 -13.18
N GLY A 142 -21.68 1.37 -12.69
CA GLY A 142 -20.98 1.86 -11.50
C GLY A 142 -20.19 3.15 -11.76
N ALA A 143 -19.89 3.91 -10.70
CA ALA A 143 -19.24 5.21 -10.79
C ALA A 143 -17.79 5.14 -11.31
N CYS A 144 -17.13 4.00 -11.14
CA CYS A 144 -15.78 3.69 -11.64
C CYS A 144 -15.81 2.74 -12.85
N TYR A 145 -16.94 2.66 -13.55
CA TYR A 145 -17.09 1.79 -14.71
C TYR A 145 -16.51 2.40 -15.97
N GLY A 146 -15.74 1.60 -16.70
CA GLY A 146 -15.19 1.93 -18.01
C GLY A 146 -13.72 2.31 -17.96
N GLY A 147 -12.93 1.83 -18.92
CA GLY A 147 -11.49 2.10 -19.02
C GLY A 147 -11.15 3.53 -19.47
N GLY A 148 -12.04 4.50 -19.23
CA GLY A 148 -11.88 5.91 -19.57
C GLY A 148 -11.18 6.70 -18.46
N ASN A 149 -11.55 7.98 -18.32
CA ASN A 149 -11.07 8.80 -17.21
C ASN A 149 -11.75 8.36 -15.91
N LEU A 150 -11.00 7.70 -15.03
CA LEU A 150 -11.48 7.31 -13.69
C LEU A 150 -11.33 8.43 -12.66
N TYR A 151 -10.61 9.50 -12.99
CA TYR A 151 -10.44 10.67 -12.14
C TYR A 151 -11.62 11.63 -12.25
N THR A 152 -12.75 11.20 -11.69
CA THR A 152 -14.00 11.95 -11.61
C THR A 152 -14.48 12.00 -10.17
N LEU A 153 -15.29 13.02 -9.83
CA LEU A 153 -15.85 13.12 -8.49
C LEU A 153 -16.68 11.88 -8.13
N ALA A 154 -17.43 11.34 -9.09
CA ALA A 154 -18.23 10.13 -8.91
C ALA A 154 -17.37 8.93 -8.48
N CYS A 155 -16.32 8.61 -9.25
CA CYS A 155 -15.48 7.45 -8.92
C CYS A 155 -14.61 7.66 -7.68
N LEU A 156 -14.04 8.86 -7.49
CA LEU A 156 -13.21 9.14 -6.31
C LEU A 156 -14.05 9.12 -5.02
N SER A 157 -15.32 9.49 -5.08
CA SER A 157 -16.20 9.45 -3.90
C SER A 157 -16.44 8.04 -3.37
N GLU A 158 -16.31 7.00 -4.21
CA GLU A 158 -16.41 5.58 -3.84
C GLU A 158 -15.16 5.07 -3.08
N ALA A 159 -14.08 5.86 -3.01
CA ALA A 159 -12.83 5.40 -2.40
C ALA A 159 -13.01 5.01 -0.93
N LEU A 160 -12.72 3.75 -0.62
CA LEU A 160 -12.73 3.20 0.73
C LEU A 160 -11.47 3.61 1.51
N THR A 161 -11.59 3.68 2.83
CA THR A 161 -10.43 3.79 3.71
C THR A 161 -9.78 2.42 3.86
N VAL A 162 -8.49 2.32 3.55
CA VAL A 162 -7.73 1.06 3.57
C VAL A 162 -6.48 1.16 4.44
N GLN A 163 -6.01 0.01 4.91
CA GLN A 163 -4.77 -0.15 5.69
C GLN A 163 -3.62 -0.72 4.85
N GLY A 164 -3.81 -0.84 3.54
CA GLY A 164 -2.81 -1.33 2.62
C GLY A 164 -3.32 -1.35 1.19
N GLY A 165 -2.40 -1.49 0.26
CA GLY A 165 -2.74 -1.47 -1.16
C GLY A 165 -1.59 -1.93 -2.03
N LEU A 166 -1.92 -2.35 -3.24
CA LEU A 166 -0.95 -2.62 -4.29
C LEU A 166 -0.62 -1.32 -5.04
N PHE A 167 0.58 -1.24 -5.57
CA PHE A 167 0.98 -0.15 -6.44
C PHE A 167 1.92 -0.61 -7.55
N ALA A 168 1.99 0.23 -8.57
CA ALA A 168 2.95 0.12 -9.66
C ALA A 168 3.34 1.54 -10.09
N THR A 169 4.63 1.79 -10.32
CA THR A 169 5.06 3.03 -10.99
C THR A 169 4.57 3.04 -12.44
N PRO A 170 4.50 4.20 -13.13
CA PRO A 170 4.09 4.26 -14.52
C PRO A 170 4.96 3.41 -15.45
N ILE A 171 4.36 2.94 -16.55
CA ILE A 171 5.08 2.21 -17.60
C ILE A 171 5.96 3.20 -18.37
N ASN A 172 7.23 2.84 -18.54
CA ASN A 172 8.16 3.54 -19.41
C ASN A 172 7.81 3.24 -20.87
N PRO A 173 7.42 4.25 -21.68
CA PRO A 173 7.00 4.03 -23.06
C PRO A 173 8.12 3.50 -23.96
N ASN A 174 9.39 3.67 -23.57
CA ASN A 174 10.53 3.23 -24.37
C ASN A 174 10.79 1.72 -24.30
N ASN A 175 10.33 1.04 -23.24
CA ASN A 175 10.63 -0.38 -23.04
C ASN A 175 9.48 -1.22 -22.50
N GLY A 176 8.30 -0.63 -22.26
CA GLY A 176 7.11 -1.34 -21.78
C GLY A 176 7.21 -1.87 -20.34
N LYS A 177 8.25 -1.49 -19.58
CA LYS A 177 8.44 -1.86 -18.18
C LYS A 177 8.09 -0.69 -17.28
N ASN A 178 7.63 -0.96 -16.06
CA ASN A 178 7.49 0.07 -15.03
C ASN A 178 8.82 0.79 -14.79
N PHE A 179 8.79 2.09 -14.52
CA PHE A 179 9.99 2.81 -14.07
C PHE A 179 10.50 2.16 -12.78
N GLY A 180 11.75 1.69 -12.79
CA GLY A 180 12.39 1.22 -11.57
C GLY A 180 12.48 2.37 -10.56
N LEU A 181 12.08 2.11 -9.32
CA LEU A 181 12.75 2.76 -8.20
C LEU A 181 14.17 2.21 -8.20
N SER A 182 15.19 3.06 -8.07
CA SER A 182 16.57 2.58 -8.15
C SER A 182 16.74 1.43 -7.14
N PRO A 183 17.36 0.28 -7.51
CA PRO A 183 17.52 -0.81 -6.54
C PRO A 183 18.20 -0.25 -5.29
N PRO A 184 17.81 -0.70 -4.08
CA PRO A 184 18.48 -0.25 -2.87
C PRO A 184 19.97 -0.43 -3.10
N SER A 185 20.73 0.66 -2.98
CA SER A 185 22.18 0.56 -3.14
C SER A 185 22.63 -0.53 -2.19
N VAL A 186 23.12 -1.64 -2.74
CA VAL A 186 23.61 -2.74 -1.92
C VAL A 186 24.81 -2.14 -1.23
N VAL A 187 24.65 -1.72 0.04
CA VAL A 187 25.76 -1.19 0.82
C VAL A 187 26.82 -2.30 0.78
N PRO A 188 27.95 -2.09 0.09
CA PRO A 188 28.98 -3.10 0.07
C PRO A 188 29.37 -3.28 1.52
N LEU A 189 29.13 -4.47 2.08
CA LEU A 189 29.59 -4.80 3.42
C LEU A 189 31.04 -4.32 3.50
N PRO A 190 31.40 -3.46 4.47
CA PRO A 190 32.73 -2.91 4.50
C PRO A 190 33.72 -4.05 4.43
N ALA A 191 34.74 -3.91 3.59
CA ALA A 191 35.83 -4.87 3.46
C ALA A 191 36.52 -5.20 4.81
N ALA A 192 36.10 -4.57 5.91
CA ALA A 192 36.26 -5.01 7.29
C ALA A 192 36.09 -6.53 7.49
N GLY A 193 35.17 -7.21 6.79
CA GLY A 193 35.06 -8.67 6.85
C GLY A 193 36.32 -9.39 6.34
N PHE A 194 36.87 -8.93 5.20
CA PHE A 194 38.13 -9.44 4.65
C PHE A 194 39.36 -8.98 5.44
N LEU A 195 39.34 -7.77 6.02
CA LEU A 195 40.40 -7.27 6.90
C LEU A 195 40.47 -8.03 8.23
N LEU A 196 39.32 -8.41 8.82
CA LEU A 196 39.26 -9.20 10.05
C LEU A 196 39.77 -10.62 9.80
N LEU A 197 39.36 -11.26 8.70
CA LEU A 197 39.84 -12.58 8.30
C LEU A 197 41.33 -12.56 7.94
N GLY A 198 41.80 -11.50 7.26
CA GLY A 198 43.22 -11.30 6.96
C GLY A 198 44.08 -11.09 8.22
N ALA A 199 43.61 -10.30 9.18
CA ALA A 199 44.31 -10.04 10.44
C ALA A 199 44.40 -11.31 11.31
N LEU A 200 43.32 -12.09 11.41
CA LEU A 200 43.31 -13.35 12.15
C LEU A 200 44.17 -14.42 11.48
N GLY A 201 44.15 -14.51 10.15
CA GLY A 201 45.04 -15.40 9.39
C GLY A 201 46.52 -15.05 9.55
N GLY A 202 46.85 -13.75 9.55
CA GLY A 202 48.22 -13.25 9.76
C GLY A 202 48.77 -13.58 11.16
N LEU A 203 47.95 -13.38 12.20
CA LEU A 203 48.31 -13.72 13.59
C LEU A 203 48.54 -15.23 13.79
N GLY A 204 47.72 -16.08 13.15
CA GLY A 204 47.89 -17.53 13.19
C GLY A 204 49.21 -18.01 12.57
N LEU A 205 49.61 -17.43 11.43
CA LEU A 205 50.87 -17.75 10.77
C LEU A 205 52.09 -17.28 11.58
N MET A 206 52.02 -16.11 12.20
CA MET A 206 53.09 -15.62 13.08
C MET A 206 53.24 -16.46 14.36
N ALA A 207 52.12 -16.88 14.98
CA ALA A 207 52.15 -17.73 16.17
C ALA A 207 52.77 -19.12 15.88
N ARG A 208 52.53 -19.69 14.69
CA ARG A 208 53.11 -20.98 14.28
C ARG A 208 54.62 -20.90 14.06
N ARG A 209 55.14 -19.76 13.58
CA ARG A 209 56.57 -19.57 13.32
C ARG A 209 57.40 -19.48 14.60
N ARG A 210 56.84 -18.91 15.68
CA ARG A 210 57.50 -18.82 17.00
C ARG A 210 57.68 -20.19 17.68
N ARG A 211 56.80 -21.17 17.44
CA ARG A 211 56.91 -22.52 18.03
C ARG A 211 57.94 -23.44 17.37
N ARG A 212 58.53 -23.04 16.24
CA ARG A 212 59.60 -23.80 15.55
C ARG A 212 61.00 -23.28 15.85
N ALA A 213 61.11 -22.16 16.56
CA ALA A 213 62.37 -21.51 16.91
C ALA A 213 62.73 -21.67 18.41
N ALA A 214 61.93 -22.44 19.15
CA ALA A 214 62.21 -22.95 20.49
C ALA A 214 62.22 -24.48 20.41
#